data_AF-A0A843YEB0-F1
#
_entry.id   AF-A0A843YEB0-F1
#
_cell.length_a   1.000
_cell.length_b   1.000
_cell.length_c   1.000
_cell.angle_alpha   90.00
_cell.angle_beta   90.00
_cell.angle_gamma   90.00
#
_symmetry.space_group_name_H-M   'P 1'
#
loop_
_entity.id
_entity.type
_entity.pdbx_description
1 polymer ?
#
loop_
_entity_poly.entity_id
_entity_poly.type
_entity_poly.pdbx_seq_one_letter_code
_entity_poly.pdbx_strand_id
1 'polypeptide(L)'
;MSRKDPRRRLMVPLTATQRHALREAVQRTGRRGSLADRLRQILVAELARGVADHGAVIAEGSGLPLQLPRPLRRQVEGLATAWGSSPAYVVQQALTQYLMDQTET
;
A
#
# COMPACT_ATOMS: atom_id res chain seq x y z
N MET A 1 2.92 -29.24 -0.35
CA MET A 1 1.88 -28.30 -0.83
C MET A 1 1.72 -27.16 0.18
N SER A 2 2.19 -25.95 -0.13
CA SER A 2 2.24 -24.83 0.82
C SER A 2 0.83 -24.27 1.08
N ARG A 3 0.26 -24.54 2.26
CA ARG A 3 -1.02 -23.99 2.69
C ARG A 3 -0.95 -22.46 2.70
N LYS A 4 -1.89 -21.82 2.01
CA LYS A 4 -2.03 -20.37 1.86
C LYS A 4 -2.46 -19.82 3.23
N ASP A 5 -1.49 -19.46 4.06
CA ASP A 5 -1.70 -19.02 5.45
C ASP A 5 -2.57 -17.74 5.48
N PRO A 6 -3.81 -17.80 6.02
CA PRO A 6 -4.74 -16.66 5.99
C PRO A 6 -4.27 -15.49 6.86
N ARG A 7 -3.30 -15.70 7.78
CA ARG A 7 -2.73 -14.67 8.67
C ARG A 7 -1.68 -13.77 8.00
N ARG A 8 -1.44 -13.91 6.69
CA ARG A 8 -0.48 -13.11 5.92
C ARG A 8 -1.09 -11.93 5.14
N ARG A 9 -2.41 -11.77 5.16
CA ARG A 9 -3.09 -10.72 4.40
C ARG A 9 -3.31 -9.51 5.29
N LEU A 10 -2.70 -8.39 4.91
CA LEU A 10 -3.02 -7.08 5.46
C LEU A 10 -4.21 -6.52 4.68
N MET A 11 -5.29 -6.17 5.37
CA MET A 11 -6.40 -5.46 4.74
C MET A 11 -6.06 -3.98 4.72
N VAL A 12 -5.84 -3.42 3.54
CA VAL A 12 -5.53 -2.00 3.35
C VAL A 12 -6.82 -1.30 2.94
N PRO A 13 -7.41 -0.46 3.80
CA PRO A 13 -8.56 0.33 3.39
C PRO A 13 -8.11 1.35 2.33
N LEU A 14 -8.88 1.50 1.26
CA LEU A 14 -8.56 2.42 0.16
C LEU A 14 -9.75 3.33 -0.10
N THR A 15 -9.48 4.62 -0.33
CA THR A 15 -10.49 5.55 -0.84
C THR A 15 -10.85 5.23 -2.29
N ALA A 16 -11.98 5.76 -2.78
CA ALA A 16 -12.38 5.60 -4.18
C ALA A 16 -11.31 6.17 -5.14
N THR A 17 -10.76 7.34 -4.82
CA THR A 17 -9.69 8.00 -5.58
C THR A 17 -8.42 7.15 -5.61
N GLN A 18 -7.97 6.65 -4.46
CA GLN A 18 -6.79 5.77 -4.38
C GLN A 18 -6.97 4.49 -5.21
N ARG A 19 -8.16 3.89 -5.16
CA ARG A 19 -8.47 2.69 -5.95
C ARG A 19 -8.50 2.98 -7.44
N HIS A 20 -9.08 4.11 -7.84
CA HIS A 20 -9.12 4.51 -9.23
C HIS A 20 -7.71 4.75 -9.77
N ALA A 21 -6.89 5.52 -9.06
CA ALA A 21 -5.51 5.79 -9.44
C ALA A 21 -4.64 4.50 -9.49
N LEU A 22 -4.84 3.56 -8.54
CA LEU A 22 -4.19 2.25 -8.61
C LEU A 22 -4.61 1.45 -9.85
N ARG A 23 -5.88 1.50 -10.25
CA ARG A 23 -6.37 0.84 -11.48
C ARG A 23 -5.75 1.45 -12.71
N GLU A 24 -5.70 2.78 -12.80
CA GLU A 24 -5.04 3.46 -13.91
C GLU A 24 -3.55 3.12 -13.96
N ALA A 25 -2.86 3.11 -12.82
CA ALA A 25 -1.44 2.75 -12.76
C ALA A 25 -1.21 1.32 -13.26
N VAL A 26 -2.08 0.36 -12.91
CA VAL A 26 -2.02 -1.01 -13.46
C VAL A 26 -2.21 -1.01 -14.98
N GLN A 27 -3.21 -0.29 -15.48
CA GLN A 27 -3.53 -0.21 -16.91
C GLN A 27 -2.38 0.41 -17.72
N ARG A 28 -1.78 1.51 -17.24
CA ARG A 28 -0.67 2.21 -17.91
C ARG A 28 0.57 1.34 -18.10
N THR A 29 0.87 0.44 -17.14
CA THR A 29 2.03 -0.45 -17.25
C THR A 29 1.89 -1.54 -18.31
N GLY A 30 0.69 -1.79 -18.88
CA GLY A 30 0.45 -2.82 -19.91
C GLY A 30 0.74 -4.27 -19.50
N ARG A 31 1.28 -4.51 -18.29
CA ARG A 31 1.57 -5.83 -17.74
C ARG A 31 0.32 -6.39 -17.05
N ARG A 32 0.10 -7.71 -17.18
CA ARG A 32 -0.91 -8.46 -16.40
C ARG A 32 -0.51 -8.49 -14.91
N GLY A 33 -0.70 -7.37 -14.20
CA GLY A 33 -0.49 -7.23 -12.76
C GLY A 33 -1.82 -7.13 -12.02
N SER A 34 -1.88 -7.65 -10.79
CA SER A 34 -3.02 -7.42 -9.90
C SER A 34 -2.88 -6.08 -9.17
N LEU A 35 -3.99 -5.49 -8.73
CA LEU A 35 -3.97 -4.26 -7.93
C LEU A 35 -3.11 -4.40 -6.67
N ALA A 36 -3.15 -5.57 -6.03
CA ALA A 36 -2.33 -5.86 -4.86
C ALA A 36 -0.83 -5.93 -5.20
N ASP A 37 -0.47 -6.47 -6.37
CA ASP A 37 0.93 -6.50 -6.80
C ASP A 37 1.44 -5.09 -7.11
N ARG A 38 0.60 -4.25 -7.72
CA ARG A 38 0.97 -2.85 -7.97
C ARG A 38 1.13 -2.06 -6.68
N LEU A 39 0.19 -2.22 -5.73
CA LEU A 39 0.32 -1.60 -4.40
C LEU A 39 1.58 -2.06 -3.67
N ARG A 40 1.96 -3.34 -3.80
CA ARG A 40 3.22 -3.86 -3.27
C ARG A 40 4.44 -3.20 -3.90
N GLN A 41 4.44 -3.00 -5.22
CA GLN A 41 5.55 -2.32 -5.91
C GLN A 41 5.70 -0.86 -5.47
N ILE A 42 4.58 -0.13 -5.36
CA ILE A 42 4.57 1.24 -4.83
C ILE A 42 5.14 1.26 -3.42
N LEU A 43 4.66 0.37 -2.54
CA LEU A 43 5.13 0.31 -1.16
C LEU A 43 6.64 0.03 -1.07
N VAL A 44 7.20 -0.83 -1.93
CA VAL A 44 8.65 -1.07 -1.98
C VAL A 44 9.41 0.20 -2.33
N ALA A 45 8.94 0.95 -3.35
CA ALA A 45 9.58 2.17 -3.79
C ALA A 45 9.53 3.27 -2.71
N GLU A 46 8.37 3.49 -2.11
CA GLU A 46 8.19 4.55 -1.11
C GLU A 46 8.89 4.23 0.22
N LEU A 47 8.90 2.96 0.64
CA LEU A 47 9.70 2.54 1.81
C LEU A 47 11.20 2.78 1.61
N ALA A 48 11.71 2.58 0.39
CA ALA A 48 13.11 2.86 0.08
C ALA A 48 13.43 4.36 0.08
N ARG A 49 12.44 5.21 -0.23
CA ARG A 49 12.55 6.68 -0.21
C ARG A 49 12.34 7.29 1.18
N GLY A 50 11.70 6.56 2.08
CA GLY A 50 11.19 7.08 3.34
C GLY A 50 9.75 7.53 3.17
N VAL A 51 8.84 6.85 3.88
CA VAL A 51 7.41 7.18 3.85
C VAL A 51 7.16 8.33 4.81
N ALA A 52 6.57 9.41 4.32
CA ALA A 52 6.13 10.53 5.15
C ALA A 52 4.72 10.26 5.72
N ASP A 53 4.45 10.77 6.92
CA ASP A 53 3.09 10.77 7.47
C ASP A 53 2.34 12.00 6.95
N HIS A 54 1.42 11.80 6.00
CA HIS A 54 0.59 12.85 5.42
C HIS A 54 -0.73 13.06 6.18
N GLY A 55 -0.86 12.48 7.39
CA GLY A 55 -2.04 12.64 8.24
C GLY A 55 -3.18 11.68 7.91
N ALA A 56 -4.23 11.73 8.74
CA ALA A 56 -5.32 10.76 8.71
C ALA A 56 -6.15 10.81 7.42
N VAL A 57 -5.91 9.86 6.50
CA VAL A 57 -6.79 9.62 5.35
C VAL A 57 -7.92 8.69 5.80
N ILE A 58 -9.13 9.24 5.95
CA ILE A 58 -10.32 8.43 6.23
C ILE A 58 -10.67 7.64 4.96
N ALA A 59 -10.37 6.35 4.97
CA ALA A 59 -10.70 5.44 3.88
C ALA A 59 -11.97 4.64 4.20
N GLU A 60 -13.11 5.08 3.67
CA GLU A 60 -14.41 4.43 3.85
C GLU A 60 -14.69 3.27 2.86
N GLY A 61 -13.66 2.79 2.15
CA GLY A 61 -13.83 1.80 1.08
C GLY A 61 -13.55 0.34 1.48
N SER A 62 -14.01 -0.59 0.64
CA SER A 62 -13.73 -2.03 0.77
C SER A 62 -12.21 -2.33 0.81
N GLY A 63 -11.73 -2.95 1.88
CA GLY A 63 -10.29 -3.17 2.06
C GLY A 63 -9.70 -4.07 0.97
N LEU A 64 -8.52 -3.69 0.47
CA LEU A 64 -7.75 -4.49 -0.47
C LEU A 64 -6.86 -5.48 0.30
N PRO A 65 -6.98 -6.80 0.07
CA PRO A 65 -6.08 -7.77 0.69
C PRO A 65 -4.70 -7.68 0.05
N LEU A 66 -3.72 -7.20 0.81
CA LEU A 66 -2.32 -7.08 0.41
C LEU A 66 -1.48 -8.18 1.09
N GLN A 67 -0.75 -8.95 0.28
CA GLN A 67 0.23 -9.91 0.79
C GLN A 67 1.63 -9.32 0.64
N LEU A 68 2.31 -9.14 1.76
CA LEU A 68 3.65 -8.60 1.80
C LEU A 68 4.68 -9.71 2.07
N PRO A 69 5.84 -9.68 1.41
CA PRO A 69 7.00 -10.48 1.81
C PRO A 69 7.37 -10.18 3.27
N ARG A 70 7.88 -11.19 4.00
CA ARG A 70 8.23 -11.06 5.43
C ARG A 70 9.13 -9.86 5.76
N PRO A 71 10.20 -9.55 5.00
CA PRO A 71 11.05 -8.40 5.30
C PRO A 71 10.30 -7.07 5.18
N LEU A 72 9.52 -6.91 4.12
CA LEU A 72 8.73 -5.70 3.88
C LEU A 72 7.67 -5.51 4.96
N ARG A 73 7.01 -6.60 5.35
CA ARG A 73 6.03 -6.59 6.43
C ARG A 73 6.65 -6.11 7.75
N ARG A 74 7.84 -6.59 8.10
CA ARG A 74 8.55 -6.15 9.31
C ARG A 74 8.90 -4.67 9.28
N GLN A 75 9.30 -4.14 8.12
CA GLN A 75 9.56 -2.70 7.95
C GLN A 75 8.28 -1.89 8.17
N VAL A 76 7.16 -2.29 7.57
CA VAL A 76 5.87 -1.64 7.76
C VAL A 76 5.41 -1.71 9.23
N GLU A 77 5.53 -2.87 9.87
CA GLU A 77 5.20 -3.04 11.30
C GLU A 77 6.10 -2.19 12.21
N GLY A 78 7.39 -2.08 11.88
CA GLY A 78 8.32 -1.22 12.60
C GLY A 78 7.95 0.26 12.51
N LEU A 79 7.65 0.75 11.32
CA LEU A 79 7.18 2.13 11.11
C LEU A 79 5.84 2.39 11.81
N ALA A 80 4.90 1.45 11.70
CA ALA A 80 3.61 1.56 12.37
C ALA A 80 3.77 1.67 13.89
N THR A 81 4.71 0.91 14.46
CA THR A 81 5.04 1.00 15.90
C THR A 81 5.64 2.35 16.25
N ALA A 82 6.57 2.86 15.44
CA ALA A 82 7.19 4.17 15.64
C ALA A 82 6.17 5.33 15.58
N TRP A 83 5.15 5.20 14.74
CA TRP A 83 4.09 6.20 14.57
C TRP A 83 2.90 6.00 15.52
N GLY A 84 2.90 4.94 16.34
CA GLY A 84 1.75 4.59 17.18
C GLY A 84 0.48 4.27 16.36
N SER A 85 0.65 3.79 15.12
CA SER A 85 -0.42 3.59 14.14
C SER A 85 -0.55 2.12 13.72
N SER A 86 -1.49 1.82 12.82
CA SER A 86 -1.63 0.47 12.25
C SER A 86 -0.71 0.26 11.04
N PRO A 87 -0.28 -0.99 10.75
CA PRO A 87 0.44 -1.29 9.50
C PRO A 87 -0.34 -0.90 8.23
N ALA A 88 -1.68 -0.96 8.28
CA ALA A 88 -2.51 -0.54 7.16
C ALA A 88 -2.39 0.98 6.90
N TYR A 89 -2.29 1.79 7.96
CA TYR A 89 -2.09 3.23 7.87
C TYR A 89 -0.78 3.58 7.15
N VAL A 90 0.33 2.94 7.51
CA VAL A 90 1.63 3.15 6.84
C VAL A 90 1.54 2.85 5.35
N VAL A 91 0.83 1.78 4.97
CA VAL A 91 0.62 1.46 3.54
C VAL A 91 -0.25 2.50 2.84
N GLN A 92 -1.25 3.07 3.51
CA GLN A 92 -2.04 4.17 2.97
C GLN A 92 -1.18 5.42 2.75
N GLN A 93 -0.31 5.78 3.70
CA GLN A 93 0.58 6.93 3.57
C GLN A 93 1.54 6.78 2.40
N ALA A 94 2.17 5.60 2.25
CA ALA A 94 3.00 5.29 1.10
C ALA A 94 2.23 5.42 -0.23
N LEU A 95 0.97 4.96 -0.28
CA LEU A 95 0.16 5.15 -1.48
C LEU A 95 -0.18 6.62 -1.72
N THR A 96 -0.52 7.39 -0.69
CA THR A 96 -0.82 8.82 -0.79
C THR A 96 0.38 9.61 -1.31
N GLN A 97 1.57 9.35 -0.76
CA GLN A 97 2.83 9.97 -1.20
C GLN A 97 3.08 9.73 -2.70
N TYR A 98 2.99 8.48 -3.14
CA TYR A 98 3.11 8.14 -4.56
C TYR A 98 2.10 8.90 -5.44
N LEU A 99 0.85 9.04 -4.98
CA LEU A 99 -0.18 9.74 -5.75
C LEU A 99 0.07 11.25 -5.81
N MET A 100 0.56 11.87 -4.74
CA MET A 100 0.95 13.28 -4.72
C MET A 100 2.08 13.55 -5.72
N ASP A 101 3.14 12.72 -5.69
CA ASP A 101 4.27 12.82 -6.62
C ASP A 101 3.83 12.69 -8.10
N GLN A 102 2.80 11.90 -8.38
CA GLN A 102 2.26 11.72 -9.74
C GLN A 102 1.36 12.87 -10.22
N THR A 103 0.87 13.73 -9.30
CA THR A 103 0.06 14.90 -9.65
C THR A 103 0.88 16.17 -9.88
N GLU A 104 2.14 16.20 -9.43
CA GLU A 104 3.06 17.32 -9.65
C GLU A 104 3.89 17.19 -10.95
N THR A 105 3.62 16.18 -11.79
CA THR A 105 4.26 15.97 -13.11
C THR A 105 3.28 16.17 -14.25
#